data_AF-A0A7S1SYG3-F1
#
_entry.id   AF-A0A7S1SYG3-F1
#
_cell.length_a   1.000
_cell.length_b   1.000
_cell.length_c   1.000
_cell.angle_alpha   90.00
_cell.angle_beta   90.00
_cell.angle_gamma   90.00
#
_symmetry.space_group_name_H-M   'P 1'
#
loop_
_entity.id
_entity.type
_entity.pdbx_description
1 polymer ?
#
loop_
_entity_poly.entity_id
_entity_poly.type
_entity_poly.pdbx_seq_one_letter_code
_entity_poly.pdbx_strand_id
1 'polypeptide(L)'
;RQLAQQSMCCRSQSGALEALRACSVDTFFRGWDSNATGGAGYETWCGVEVDPETKAVVQLVLPARLLERLPPEICQLSKLTSLFLEGNYLKALPSEIGELSALTSMR
;
A
#
# COMPACT_ATOMS: atom_id res chain seq x y z
N ARG A 1 7.50 -13.40 -22.43
CA ARG A 1 6.56 -14.29 -21.72
C ARG A 1 6.07 -13.55 -20.48
N GLN A 2 5.21 -12.56 -20.70
CA GLN A 2 4.59 -11.74 -19.66
C GLN A 2 3.12 -12.17 -19.61
N LEU A 3 2.77 -12.96 -18.59
CA LEU A 3 1.39 -13.18 -18.17
C LEU A 3 1.21 -12.14 -17.05
N ALA A 4 0.51 -11.02 -17.18
CA ALA A 4 -0.85 -10.86 -17.68
C ALA A 4 -1.80 -11.92 -17.08
N GLN A 5 -1.84 -11.98 -15.75
CA GLN A 5 -2.96 -12.44 -14.93
C GLN A 5 -3.06 -11.35 -13.86
N GLN A 6 -3.94 -10.33 -13.90
CA GLN A 6 -5.38 -10.36 -14.15
C GLN A 6 -6.00 -11.61 -13.53
N SER A 7 -6.25 -11.55 -12.22
CA SER A 7 -7.36 -12.25 -11.59
C SER A 7 -7.74 -11.57 -10.29
N MET A 8 -8.88 -10.88 -10.37
CA MET A 8 -9.85 -10.71 -9.28
C MET A 8 -9.43 -9.89 -8.07
N CYS A 9 -9.71 -8.59 -8.17
CA CYS A 9 -10.53 -7.84 -7.22
C CYS A 9 -10.93 -8.67 -5.97
N CYS A 10 -10.13 -8.61 -4.92
CA CYS A 10 -10.56 -9.01 -3.59
C CYS A 10 -10.61 -7.74 -2.74
N ARG A 11 -11.76 -7.53 -2.10
CA ARG A 11 -12.17 -6.38 -1.29
C ARG A 11 -11.34 -6.26 0.00
N SER A 12 -10.01 -6.29 -0.12
CA SER A 12 -9.08 -6.51 0.97
C SER A 12 -7.86 -5.62 0.81
N GLN A 13 -7.34 -5.17 1.94
CA GLN A 13 -6.19 -4.24 2.06
C GLN A 13 -4.95 -4.68 1.26
N SER A 14 -4.81 -5.98 0.98
CA SER A 14 -3.79 -6.55 0.10
C SER A 14 -3.80 -5.97 -1.32
N GLY A 15 -4.97 -5.69 -1.89
CA GLY A 15 -5.08 -5.13 -3.25
C GLY A 15 -4.51 -3.72 -3.35
N ALA A 16 -4.72 -2.89 -2.33
CA ALA A 16 -4.13 -1.55 -2.24
C ALA A 16 -2.60 -1.60 -2.23
N LEU A 17 -2.04 -2.54 -1.46
CA LEU A 17 -0.61 -2.69 -1.32
C LEU A 17 0.02 -3.34 -2.57
N GLU A 18 -0.66 -4.27 -3.24
CA GLU A 18 -0.23 -4.81 -4.54
C GLU A 18 -0.24 -3.75 -5.64
N ALA A 19 -1.25 -2.88 -5.69
CA ALA A 19 -1.30 -1.78 -6.64
C ALA A 19 -0.14 -0.79 -6.41
N LEU A 20 0.23 -0.54 -5.15
CA LEU A 20 1.39 0.29 -4.79
C LEU A 20 2.69 -0.35 -5.26
N ARG A 21 2.86 -1.65 -5.04
CA ARG A 21 3.98 -2.42 -5.57
C ARG A 21 4.03 -2.34 -7.10
N ALA A 22 2.90 -2.45 -7.80
CA ALA A 22 2.85 -2.37 -9.26
C ALA A 22 3.19 -0.95 -9.79
N CYS A 23 2.97 0.09 -8.98
CA CYS A 23 3.32 1.46 -9.34
C CYS A 23 4.82 1.79 -9.15
N SER A 24 5.61 0.89 -8.55
CA SER A 24 7.04 1.08 -8.35
C SER A 24 7.84 -0.07 -8.95
N VAL A 25 8.86 0.25 -9.74
CA VAL A 25 9.82 -0.73 -10.25
C VAL A 25 10.94 -1.03 -9.24
N ASP A 26 10.85 -0.48 -8.04
CA ASP A 26 11.92 -0.54 -7.06
C ASP A 26 12.05 -1.93 -6.40
N THR A 27 13.29 -2.38 -6.25
CA THR A 27 13.65 -3.66 -5.65
C THR A 27 13.30 -3.78 -4.16
N PHE A 28 12.96 -2.68 -3.49
CA PHE A 28 12.59 -2.66 -2.07
C PHE A 28 11.31 -3.46 -1.77
N PHE A 29 10.37 -3.55 -2.72
CA PHE A 29 9.15 -4.36 -2.56
C PHE A 29 9.39 -5.88 -2.61
N ARG A 30 10.66 -6.34 -2.64
CA ARG A 30 11.00 -7.77 -2.55
C ARG A 30 10.36 -8.49 -1.37
N GLY A 31 10.04 -7.78 -0.28
CA GLY A 31 9.37 -8.34 0.90
C GLY A 31 7.83 -8.29 0.86
N TRP A 32 7.22 -7.61 -0.11
CA TRP A 32 5.77 -7.51 -0.29
C TRP A 32 5.27 -8.61 -1.23
N ASP A 33 5.53 -9.87 -0.87
CA ASP A 33 5.03 -11.03 -1.59
C ASP A 33 4.65 -12.12 -0.59
N SER A 34 3.54 -12.81 -0.84
CA SER A 34 3.06 -13.92 -0.01
C SER A 34 4.11 -15.01 0.24
N ASN A 35 5.07 -15.16 -0.68
CA ASN A 35 6.14 -16.14 -0.57
C ASN A 35 7.34 -15.62 0.24
N ALA A 36 7.51 -14.30 0.36
CA ALA A 36 8.62 -13.68 1.09
C ALA A 36 8.40 -13.68 2.60
N THR A 37 7.14 -13.71 3.04
CA THR A 37 6.75 -13.60 4.45
C THR A 37 6.48 -14.96 5.11
N GLY A 38 6.75 -16.07 4.43
CA GLY A 38 6.54 -17.42 4.98
C GLY A 38 5.09 -17.73 5.33
N GLY A 39 4.13 -17.09 4.65
CA GLY A 39 2.70 -17.18 4.95
C GLY A 39 2.20 -16.16 6.00
N ALA A 40 3.07 -15.28 6.50
CA ALA A 40 2.63 -14.17 7.34
C ALA A 40 1.95 -13.10 6.49
N GLY A 41 0.88 -12.50 7.02
CA GLY A 41 0.09 -11.47 6.33
C GLY A 41 0.86 -10.17 6.09
N TYR A 42 0.14 -9.17 5.57
CA TYR A 42 0.65 -7.81 5.31
C TYR A 42 1.18 -7.08 6.56
N GLU A 43 1.02 -7.65 7.75
CA GLU A 43 1.63 -7.20 9.01
C GLU A 43 3.17 -7.29 9.04
N THR A 44 3.74 -8.11 8.17
CA THR A 44 5.20 -8.30 8.09
C THR A 44 5.85 -7.46 6.99
N TRP A 45 5.05 -6.68 6.28
CA TRP A 45 5.50 -5.89 5.15
C TRP A 45 6.25 -4.67 5.65
N CYS A 46 7.45 -4.44 5.13
CA CYS A 46 8.26 -3.29 5.54
C CYS A 46 7.51 -1.98 5.30
N GLY A 47 7.33 -1.21 6.38
CA GLY A 47 6.61 0.06 6.37
C GLY A 47 5.08 -0.06 6.44
N VAL A 48 4.51 -1.25 6.55
CA VAL A 48 3.08 -1.44 6.83
C VAL A 48 2.93 -1.72 8.33
N GLU A 49 2.05 -0.98 8.98
CA GLU A 49 1.69 -1.20 10.36
C GLU A 49 0.19 -1.49 10.44
N VAL A 50 -0.15 -2.59 11.09
CA VAL A 50 -1.51 -3.05 11.26
C VAL A 50 -1.91 -2.98 12.72
N ASP A 51 -3.19 -2.73 12.93
CA ASP A 51 -3.81 -2.85 14.23
C ASP A 51 -3.83 -4.33 14.67
N PRO A 52 -3.31 -4.69 15.86
CA PRO A 52 -3.22 -6.08 16.30
C PRO A 52 -4.60 -6.72 16.57
N GLU A 53 -5.63 -5.92 16.85
CA GLU A 53 -6.96 -6.41 17.19
C GLU A 53 -7.82 -6.68 15.95
N THR A 54 -7.83 -5.73 15.02
CA THR A 54 -8.66 -5.76 13.81
C THR A 54 -7.89 -6.18 12.56
N LYS A 55 -6.57 -6.37 12.69
CA LYS A 55 -5.63 -6.65 11.61
C LYS A 55 -5.65 -5.60 10.50
N ALA A 56 -6.28 -4.45 10.68
CA ALA A 56 -6.40 -3.44 9.64
C ALA A 56 -5.12 -2.59 9.54
N VAL A 57 -4.68 -2.24 8.32
CA VAL A 57 -3.59 -1.28 8.13
C VAL A 57 -3.98 0.09 8.69
N VAL A 58 -3.23 0.56 9.68
CA VAL A 58 -3.42 1.88 10.32
C VAL A 58 -2.34 2.86 9.91
N GLN A 59 -1.12 2.38 9.63
CA GLN A 59 -0.03 3.24 9.24
C GLN A 59 0.74 2.65 8.06
N LEU A 60 1.06 3.51 7.10
CA LEU A 60 1.76 3.13 5.88
C LEU A 60 2.93 4.09 5.62
N VAL A 61 4.12 3.53 5.53
CA VAL A 61 5.40 4.24 5.45
C VAL A 61 6.15 3.78 4.21
N LEU A 62 6.18 4.64 3.19
CA LEU A 62 6.82 4.39 1.90
C LEU A 62 7.81 5.51 1.54
N PRO A 63 8.86 5.77 2.34
CA PRO A 63 9.79 6.85 2.06
C PRO A 63 10.70 6.53 0.86
N ALA A 64 11.01 7.56 0.06
CA ALA A 64 12.05 7.53 -0.98
C ALA A 64 11.90 6.41 -2.05
N ARG A 65 10.67 6.14 -2.52
CA ARG A 65 10.37 4.98 -3.41
C ARG A 65 10.14 5.33 -4.87
N LEU A 66 10.55 6.52 -5.31
CA LEU A 66 10.36 6.98 -6.69
C LEU A 66 8.90 6.86 -7.16
N LEU A 67 7.93 6.86 -6.24
CA LEU A 67 6.52 6.71 -6.59
C LEU A 67 6.08 7.96 -7.35
N GLU A 68 5.79 7.81 -8.64
CA GLU A 68 5.30 8.92 -9.48
C GLU A 68 3.82 9.19 -9.27
N ARG A 69 3.07 8.15 -8.90
CA ARG A 69 1.62 8.20 -8.65
C ARG A 69 1.23 7.24 -7.54
N LEU A 70 0.19 7.59 -6.80
CA LEU A 70 -0.46 6.70 -5.86
C LEU A 70 -1.65 6.01 -6.54
N PRO A 71 -1.85 4.69 -6.38
CA PRO A 71 -3.04 4.00 -6.87
C PRO A 71 -4.31 4.44 -6.12
N PRO A 72 -5.47 4.55 -6.80
CA PRO A 72 -6.75 4.87 -6.17
C PRO A 72 -7.20 3.80 -5.16
N GLU A 73 -6.70 2.57 -5.27
CA GLU A 73 -6.95 1.48 -4.34
C GLU A 73 -6.49 1.78 -2.91
N ILE A 74 -5.69 2.82 -2.67
CA ILE A 74 -5.34 3.28 -1.31
C ILE A 74 -6.59 3.54 -0.46
N CYS A 75 -7.73 3.91 -1.07
CA CYS A 75 -8.97 4.17 -0.36
C CYS A 75 -9.56 2.93 0.34
N GLN A 76 -9.14 1.72 -0.08
CA GLN A 76 -9.52 0.47 0.57
C GLN A 76 -8.94 0.35 1.99
N LEU A 77 -7.91 1.15 2.32
CA LEU A 77 -7.35 1.26 3.66
C LEU A 77 -8.20 2.21 4.51
N SER A 78 -9.48 1.91 4.70
CA SER A 78 -10.45 2.80 5.39
C SER A 78 -10.10 3.14 6.84
N LYS A 79 -9.20 2.37 7.47
CA LYS A 79 -8.67 2.63 8.83
C LYS A 79 -7.28 3.26 8.84
N LEU A 80 -6.74 3.63 7.69
CA LEU A 80 -5.43 4.27 7.60
C LEU A 80 -5.49 5.64 8.27
N THR A 81 -4.71 5.83 9.32
CA THR A 81 -4.61 7.07 10.09
C THR A 81 -3.34 7.85 9.75
N SER A 82 -2.27 7.16 9.38
CA SER A 82 -0.97 7.75 9.06
C SER A 82 -0.42 7.27 7.72
N LEU A 83 -0.09 8.20 6.84
CA LEU A 83 0.49 7.92 5.52
C LEU A 83 1.76 8.76 5.31
N PHE A 84 2.91 8.09 5.28
CA PHE A 84 4.21 8.71 5.04
C PHE A 84 4.71 8.36 3.65
N LEU A 85 4.82 9.37 2.79
CA LEU A 85 5.23 9.30 1.39
C LEU A 85 6.43 10.22 1.12
N GLU A 86 7.13 10.65 2.17
CA GLU A 86 8.27 11.56 2.10
C GLU A 86 9.38 11.05 1.14
N GLY A 87 9.89 11.93 0.28
CA GLY A 87 10.93 11.58 -0.69
C GLY A 87 10.44 10.80 -1.92
N ASN A 88 9.12 10.67 -2.14
CA ASN A 88 8.57 10.21 -3.41
C ASN A 88 8.44 11.33 -4.45
N TYR A 89 8.20 10.96 -5.70
CA TYR A 89 8.04 11.87 -6.83
C TYR A 89 6.57 12.00 -7.23
N LEU A 90 5.68 11.98 -6.24
CA LEU A 90 4.24 12.00 -6.45
C LEU A 90 3.85 13.31 -7.13
N LYS A 91 3.53 13.23 -8.42
CA LYS A 91 3.08 14.40 -9.20
C LYS A 91 1.63 14.74 -8.90
N ALA A 92 0.84 13.73 -8.55
CA ALA A 92 -0.57 13.86 -8.22
C ALA A 92 -0.97 12.80 -7.19
N LEU A 93 -1.92 13.17 -6.34
CA LEU A 93 -2.62 12.25 -5.45
C LEU A 93 -3.95 11.83 -6.12
N PRO A 94 -4.39 10.58 -5.95
CA PRO A 94 -5.70 10.13 -6.43
C PRO A 94 -6.82 10.87 -5.69
N SER A 95 -7.95 11.10 -6.36
CA SER A 95 -9.09 11.83 -5.75
C SER A 95 -9.69 11.03 -4.59
N GLU A 96 -9.54 9.71 -4.66
CA GLU A 96 -9.97 8.72 -3.68
C GLU A 96 -9.20 8.82 -2.35
N ILE A 97 -8.09 9.57 -2.28
CA ILE A 97 -7.44 9.87 -1.00
C ILE A 97 -8.39 10.62 -0.05
N GLY A 98 -9.35 11.37 -0.60
CA GLY A 98 -10.38 12.07 0.18
C GLY A 98 -11.41 11.14 0.82
N GLU A 99 -11.52 9.89 0.35
CA GLU A 99 -12.43 8.88 0.94
C GLU A 99 -11.86 8.30 2.24
N LEU A 100 -10.55 8.48 2.50
CA LEU A 100 -9.88 8.06 3.72
C LEU A 100 -10.28 8.96 4.90
N SER A 101 -11.49 8.77 5.38
CA SER A 101 -12.07 9.57 6.47
C SER A 101 -11.31 9.42 7.80
N ALA A 102 -10.55 8.33 7.96
CA ALA A 102 -9.73 8.07 9.14
C ALA A 102 -8.32 8.67 9.06
N LEU A 103 -7.91 9.21 7.90
CA LEU A 103 -6.56 9.71 7.69
C LEU A 103 -6.36 11.03 8.44
N THR A 104 -5.53 10.99 9.47
CA THR A 104 -5.26 12.16 10.33
C THR A 104 -3.92 12.79 10.02
N SER A 105 -2.94 12.00 9.57
CA SER A 105 -1.58 12.45 9.30
C SER A 105 -1.10 11.97 7.93
N MET A 106 -0.81 12.92 7.03
CA MET A 106 -0.15 12.67 5.75
C MET A 106 1.15 13.48 5.71
N ARG A 107 2.27 12.83 5.38
CA ARG A 107 3.62 13.41 5.35
C ARG A 107 4.35 13.07 4.07
#